data_AF-A0AAN9CYP9-F1
#
_entry.id   AF-A0AAN9CYP9-F1
#
_cell.length_a   1.000
_cell.length_b   1.000
_cell.length_c   1.000
_cell.angle_alpha   90.00
_cell.angle_beta   90.00
_cell.angle_gamma   90.00
#
_symmetry.space_group_name_H-M   'P 1'
#
loop_
_entity.id
_entity.type
_entity.pdbx_description
1 polymer ?
#
loop_
_entity_poly.entity_id
_entity_poly.type
_entity_poly.pdbx_seq_one_letter_code
_entity_poly.pdbx_strand_id
1 'polypeptide(L)'
;MAAVGTWSFSRPAVEKMRCMLLAGQNATDVVETVMAEVEDDADTGRYIVGRGGYPNFKGVVECDAAIMEGVPGRFGAVAALRGIAQPCRVARKVMEKSPHSLLVGDGAEAFAQDLGFTSEANDNMLSHHTATAYREFLEKNQPVSGGHDTIGLIALDLSGNITVGGGCSR
;
A
#
# COMPACT_ATOMS: atom_id res chain seq x y z
N MET A 1 13.07 3.60 -19.93
CA MET A 1 12.47 3.69 -18.58
C MET A 1 11.14 4.41 -18.65
N ALA A 2 10.20 4.05 -17.79
CA ALA A 2 8.88 4.67 -17.68
C ALA A 2 8.34 4.53 -16.24
N ALA A 3 7.51 5.47 -15.82
CA ALA A 3 6.79 5.42 -14.55
C ALA A 3 5.32 5.80 -14.81
N VAL A 4 4.40 5.02 -14.27
CA VAL A 4 2.95 5.23 -14.39
C VAL A 4 2.31 5.07 -13.02
N GLY A 5 1.35 5.93 -12.69
CA GLY A 5 0.59 5.85 -11.45
C GLY A 5 -0.89 6.11 -11.68
N THR A 6 -1.74 5.54 -10.84
CA THR A 6 -3.19 5.76 -10.87
C THR A 6 -3.56 7.07 -10.17
N TRP A 7 -4.55 7.77 -10.72
CA TRP A 7 -5.14 9.01 -10.19
C TRP A 7 -4.20 10.23 -10.22
N SER A 8 -4.78 11.41 -9.94
CA SER A 8 -4.02 12.67 -9.94
C SER A 8 -3.13 12.82 -8.70
N PHE A 9 -3.51 12.22 -7.57
CA PHE A 9 -2.75 12.31 -6.31
C PHE A 9 -1.41 11.56 -6.38
N SER A 10 -1.24 10.59 -7.29
CA SER A 10 0.02 9.86 -7.46
C SER A 10 1.06 10.64 -8.26
N ARG A 11 0.78 11.86 -8.75
CA ARG A 11 1.73 12.65 -9.54
C ARG A 11 3.08 12.88 -8.82
N PRO A 12 3.12 13.25 -7.53
CA PRO A 12 4.39 13.36 -6.80
C PRO A 12 5.14 12.03 -6.72
N ALA A 13 4.41 10.93 -6.49
CA ALA A 13 4.98 9.58 -6.47
C ALA A 13 5.60 9.20 -7.82
N VAL A 14 4.89 9.45 -8.93
CA VAL A 14 5.38 9.18 -10.30
C VAL A 14 6.64 10.00 -10.61
N GLU A 15 6.69 11.27 -10.20
CA GLU A 15 7.89 12.10 -10.41
C GLU A 15 9.08 11.59 -9.59
N LYS A 16 8.84 11.15 -8.35
CA LYS A 16 9.86 10.52 -7.52
C LYS A 16 10.38 9.22 -8.14
N MET A 17 9.49 8.35 -8.62
CA MET A 17 9.88 7.13 -9.35
C MET A 17 10.76 7.48 -10.55
N ARG A 18 10.38 8.50 -11.34
CA ARG A 18 11.14 8.96 -12.50
C ARG A 18 12.56 9.36 -12.11
N CYS A 19 12.74 10.13 -11.03
CA CYS A 19 14.05 10.52 -10.52
C CYS A 19 14.90 9.31 -10.10
N MET A 20 14.32 8.36 -9.37
CA MET A 20 15.05 7.17 -8.90
C MET A 20 15.44 6.24 -10.06
N LEU A 21 14.56 6.06 -11.06
CA LEU A 21 14.84 5.28 -12.27
C LEU A 21 15.93 5.95 -13.12
N LEU A 22 15.93 7.28 -13.25
CA LEU A 22 17.00 8.04 -13.93
C LEU A 22 18.35 7.91 -13.23
N ALA A 23 18.35 7.75 -11.90
CA ALA A 23 19.54 7.47 -11.12
C ALA A 23 20.03 6.01 -11.23
N GLY A 24 19.35 5.17 -12.02
CA GLY A 24 19.75 3.78 -12.27
C GLY A 24 19.29 2.78 -11.22
N GLN A 25 18.34 3.14 -10.35
CA GLN A 25 17.75 2.19 -9.41
C GLN A 25 16.83 1.20 -10.14
N ASN A 26 16.75 -0.04 -9.64
CA ASN A 26 15.92 -1.08 -10.25
C ASN A 26 14.43 -0.87 -9.97
N ALA A 27 13.58 -1.39 -10.86
CA ALA A 27 12.14 -1.16 -10.82
C ALA A 27 11.48 -1.63 -9.51
N THR A 28 11.92 -2.76 -8.93
CA THR A 28 11.34 -3.32 -7.69
C THR A 28 11.58 -2.42 -6.49
N ASP A 29 12.82 -1.98 -6.28
CA ASP A 29 13.17 -1.09 -5.18
C ASP A 29 12.47 0.26 -5.30
N VAL A 30 12.35 0.78 -6.53
CA VAL A 30 11.64 2.02 -6.80
C VAL A 30 10.15 1.92 -6.44
N VAL A 31 9.47 0.87 -6.91
CA VAL A 31 8.04 0.66 -6.64
C VAL A 31 7.80 0.46 -5.15
N GLU A 32 8.54 -0.43 -4.49
CA GLU A 32 8.37 -0.67 -3.04
C GLU A 32 8.59 0.62 -2.24
N THR A 33 9.67 1.35 -2.52
CA THR A 33 10.02 2.57 -1.75
C THR A 33 8.92 3.61 -1.88
N VAL A 34 8.48 3.89 -3.11
CA VAL A 34 7.48 4.95 -3.35
C VAL A 34 6.10 4.51 -2.86
N MET A 35 5.71 3.25 -3.04
CA MET A 35 4.47 2.71 -2.47
C MET A 35 4.46 2.86 -0.94
N ALA A 36 5.52 2.42 -0.25
CA ALA A 36 5.59 2.46 1.21
C ALA A 36 5.49 3.89 1.77
N GLU A 37 6.02 4.89 1.06
CA GLU A 37 5.88 6.29 1.45
C GLU A 37 4.46 6.82 1.27
N VAL A 38 3.79 6.44 0.17
CA VAL A 38 2.37 6.82 -0.03
C VAL A 38 1.47 6.10 0.97
N GLU A 39 1.79 4.86 1.34
CA GLU A 39 1.04 4.10 2.33
C GLU A 39 1.19 4.65 3.75
N ASP A 40 2.34 5.22 4.11
CA ASP A 40 2.59 5.76 5.46
C ASP A 40 2.26 7.25 5.60
N ASP A 41 1.76 7.90 4.54
CA ASP A 41 1.31 9.28 4.55
C ASP A 41 -0.20 9.37 4.81
N ALA A 42 -0.57 9.91 5.97
CA ALA A 42 -1.96 10.07 6.38
C ALA A 42 -2.77 11.02 5.46
N ASP A 43 -2.11 11.96 4.77
CA ASP A 43 -2.77 12.88 3.83
C ASP A 43 -3.11 12.19 2.50
N THR A 44 -2.34 11.19 2.09
CA THR A 44 -2.70 10.30 0.98
C THR A 44 -3.69 9.22 1.44
N GLY A 45 -3.69 8.87 2.72
CA GLY A 45 -4.64 7.96 3.35
C GLY A 45 -6.11 8.22 3.05
N ARG A 46 -6.52 9.50 2.96
CA ARG A 46 -7.88 9.89 2.58
C ARG A 46 -8.32 9.40 1.20
N TYR A 47 -7.37 8.94 0.38
CA TYR A 47 -7.60 8.28 -0.90
C TYR A 47 -7.54 6.75 -0.79
N ILE A 48 -7.90 6.18 0.37
CA ILE A 48 -8.11 4.73 0.53
C ILE A 48 -6.79 3.96 0.36
N VAL A 49 -5.69 4.46 0.94
CA VAL A 49 -4.36 3.82 0.87
C VAL A 49 -3.68 3.86 2.23
N GLY A 50 -3.32 2.69 2.77
CA GLY A 50 -2.46 2.61 3.96
C GLY A 50 -2.97 3.38 5.19
N ARG A 51 -2.05 4.02 5.91
CA ARG A 51 -2.32 4.87 7.07
C ARG A 51 -3.23 6.04 6.66
N GLY A 52 -4.21 6.32 7.50
CA GLY A 52 -5.22 7.34 7.24
C GLY A 52 -6.31 6.88 6.28
N GLY A 53 -6.26 5.62 5.83
CA GLY A 53 -7.29 4.92 5.08
C GLY A 53 -8.67 4.93 5.74
N TYR A 54 -9.70 4.64 4.93
CA TYR A 54 -11.04 4.40 5.47
C TYR A 54 -11.06 3.05 6.17
N PRO A 55 -11.62 2.97 7.39
CA PRO A 55 -11.72 1.71 8.11
C PRO A 55 -12.94 0.89 7.66
N ASN A 56 -12.92 -0.38 8.04
CA ASN A 56 -14.01 -1.30 7.76
C ASN A 56 -15.24 -1.00 8.60
N PHE A 57 -16.30 -1.80 8.43
CA PHE A 57 -17.56 -1.61 9.16
C PHE A 57 -17.41 -1.60 10.70
N LYS A 58 -16.33 -2.19 11.24
CA LYS A 58 -16.02 -2.21 12.68
C LYS A 58 -15.10 -1.06 13.11
N GLY A 59 -14.74 -0.15 12.21
CA GLY A 59 -13.85 0.96 12.50
C GLY A 59 -12.38 0.56 12.53
N VAL A 60 -12.03 -0.60 11.95
CA VAL A 60 -10.66 -1.12 11.90
C VAL A 60 -10.06 -0.89 10.51
N VAL A 61 -8.89 -0.28 10.44
CA VAL A 61 -8.15 -0.10 9.18
C VAL A 61 -7.50 -1.42 8.77
N GLU A 62 -7.90 -1.92 7.61
CA GLU A 62 -7.34 -3.12 6.98
C GLU A 62 -6.70 -2.75 5.65
N CYS A 63 -5.47 -3.20 5.41
CA CYS A 63 -4.75 -2.90 4.18
C CYS A 63 -4.60 -4.15 3.30
N ASP A 64 -4.80 -3.95 1.99
CA ASP A 64 -4.50 -4.91 0.95
C ASP A 64 -3.33 -4.34 0.11
N ALA A 65 -2.30 -5.13 -0.17
CA ALA A 65 -1.18 -4.69 -1.01
C ALA A 65 -0.53 -5.85 -1.76
N ALA A 66 0.02 -5.55 -2.93
CA ALA A 66 0.68 -6.53 -3.78
C ALA A 66 1.84 -5.92 -4.57
N ILE A 67 2.84 -6.75 -4.88
CA ILE A 67 3.95 -6.38 -5.76
C ILE A 67 4.32 -7.55 -6.66
N MET A 68 4.63 -7.25 -7.93
CA MET A 68 5.02 -8.24 -8.94
C MET A 68 6.18 -7.73 -9.77
N GLU A 69 7.17 -8.59 -9.96
CA GLU A 69 8.25 -8.40 -10.93
C GLU A 69 7.89 -9.10 -12.24
N GLY A 70 8.08 -8.44 -13.38
CA GLY A 70 7.78 -9.01 -14.69
C GLY A 70 8.71 -10.16 -15.08
N VAL A 71 9.99 -10.06 -14.74
CA VAL A 71 10.99 -11.14 -14.92
C VAL A 71 11.77 -11.28 -13.61
N PRO A 72 11.79 -12.46 -12.98
CA PRO A 72 11.31 -13.75 -13.49
C PRO A 72 9.82 -14.05 -13.25
N GLY A 73 8.99 -13.07 -12.89
CA GLY A 73 7.55 -13.32 -12.61
C GLY A 73 7.24 -13.55 -11.13
N ARG A 74 8.06 -13.05 -10.20
CA ARG A 74 7.83 -13.21 -8.76
C ARG A 74 6.69 -12.31 -8.31
N PHE A 75 5.88 -12.81 -7.37
CA PHE A 75 4.68 -12.14 -6.86
C PHE A 75 4.53 -12.37 -5.36
N GLY A 76 4.12 -11.33 -4.65
CA GLY A 76 3.73 -11.40 -3.24
C GLY A 76 2.63 -10.40 -2.92
N ALA A 77 1.76 -10.78 -2.00
CA ALA A 77 0.62 -9.99 -1.59
C ALA A 77 0.22 -10.23 -0.13
N VAL A 78 -0.45 -9.24 0.44
CA VAL A 78 -1.14 -9.29 1.72
C VAL A 78 -2.57 -8.78 1.56
N ALA A 79 -3.50 -9.32 2.33
CA ALA A 79 -4.86 -8.80 2.39
C ALA A 79 -5.39 -8.78 3.83
N ALA A 80 -6.28 -7.85 4.12
CA ALA A 80 -6.82 -7.59 5.45
C ALA A 80 -5.72 -7.42 6.53
N LEU A 81 -4.56 -6.88 6.16
CA LEU A 81 -3.43 -6.68 7.06
C LEU A 81 -3.69 -5.47 7.96
N ARG A 82 -3.65 -5.64 9.27
CA ARG A 82 -3.89 -4.55 10.22
C ARG A 82 -2.61 -4.10 10.90
N GLY A 83 -2.62 -2.85 11.35
CA GLY A 83 -1.56 -2.28 12.19
C GLY A 83 -0.20 -2.10 11.51
N ILE A 84 -0.06 -2.37 10.21
CA ILE A 84 1.19 -2.15 9.46
C ILE A 84 0.99 -0.98 8.51
N ALA A 85 1.76 0.09 8.68
CA ALA A 85 1.67 1.30 7.86
C ALA A 85 2.19 1.14 6.43
N GLN A 86 3.04 0.14 6.18
CA GLN A 86 3.71 -0.09 4.90
C GLN A 86 3.41 -1.50 4.34
N PRO A 87 2.13 -1.82 4.03
CA PRO A 87 1.72 -3.16 3.61
C PRO A 87 2.43 -3.64 2.32
N CYS A 88 2.83 -2.75 1.40
CA CYS A 88 3.60 -3.13 0.21
C CYS A 88 4.97 -3.76 0.55
N ARG A 89 5.62 -3.30 1.63
CA ARG A 89 6.88 -3.91 2.10
C ARG A 89 6.64 -5.32 2.61
N VAL A 90 5.53 -5.56 3.30
CA VAL A 90 5.17 -6.92 3.75
C VAL A 90 4.87 -7.80 2.54
N ALA A 91 4.14 -7.31 1.54
CA ALA A 91 3.89 -8.03 0.28
C ALA A 91 5.21 -8.41 -0.44
N ARG A 92 6.20 -7.50 -0.47
CA ARG A 92 7.54 -7.82 -0.98
C ARG A 92 8.22 -8.92 -0.15
N LYS A 93 8.06 -8.90 1.18
CA LYS A 93 8.61 -9.98 2.01
C LYS A 93 7.89 -11.31 1.84
N VAL A 94 6.59 -11.32 1.56
CA VAL A 94 5.89 -12.54 1.14
C VAL A 94 6.55 -13.11 -0.11
N MET A 95 6.78 -12.27 -1.14
CA MET A 95 7.47 -12.66 -2.37
C MET A 95 8.90 -13.21 -2.14
N GLU A 96 9.66 -12.63 -1.20
CA GLU A 96 11.08 -12.95 -0.99
C GLU A 96 11.35 -14.06 0.03
N LYS A 97 10.47 -14.24 1.01
CA LYS A 97 10.74 -15.00 2.25
C LYS A 97 9.68 -16.05 2.58
N SER A 98 8.55 -16.06 1.86
CA SER A 98 7.50 -17.06 2.04
C SER A 98 7.50 -18.07 0.89
N PRO A 99 7.13 -19.35 1.13
CA PRO A 99 6.78 -20.27 0.05
C PRO A 99 5.39 -19.95 -0.57
N HIS A 100 4.66 -18.99 -0.02
CA HIS A 100 3.32 -18.58 -0.48
C HIS A 100 3.36 -17.21 -1.16
N SER A 101 2.40 -16.96 -2.05
CA SER A 101 2.27 -15.67 -2.75
C SER A 101 1.27 -14.71 -2.11
N LEU A 102 0.40 -15.18 -1.22
CA LEU A 102 -0.61 -14.35 -0.57
C LEU A 102 -0.79 -14.82 0.87
N LEU A 103 -0.70 -13.88 1.81
CA LEU A 103 -1.07 -14.07 3.22
C LEU A 103 -2.21 -13.12 3.57
N VAL A 104 -3.10 -13.52 4.49
CA VAL A 104 -4.28 -12.72 4.82
C VAL A 104 -4.53 -12.64 6.33
N GLY A 105 -5.07 -11.50 6.78
CA GLY A 105 -5.48 -11.26 8.17
C GLY A 105 -4.37 -11.57 9.18
N ASP A 106 -4.74 -12.22 10.27
CA ASP A 106 -3.85 -12.59 11.38
C ASP A 106 -2.59 -13.35 10.91
N GLY A 107 -2.68 -14.15 9.83
CA GLY A 107 -1.53 -14.86 9.27
C GLY A 107 -0.53 -13.93 8.58
N ALA A 108 -1.00 -12.85 7.95
CA ALA A 108 -0.14 -11.81 7.40
C ALA A 108 0.47 -10.94 8.51
N GLU A 109 -0.29 -10.65 9.57
CA GLU A 109 0.18 -9.91 10.74
C GLU A 109 1.31 -10.65 11.47
N ALA A 110 1.12 -11.94 11.76
CA ALA A 110 2.14 -12.77 12.40
C ALA A 110 3.43 -12.84 11.55
N PHE A 111 3.29 -13.04 10.24
CA PHE A 111 4.43 -13.03 9.32
C PHE A 111 5.17 -11.69 9.31
N ALA A 112 4.45 -10.57 9.33
CA ALA A 112 5.06 -9.25 9.41
C ALA A 112 5.81 -9.04 10.73
N GLN A 113 5.21 -9.44 11.86
CA GLN A 113 5.84 -9.32 13.18
C GLN A 113 7.11 -10.19 13.30
N ASP A 114 7.10 -11.41 12.78
CA ASP A 114 8.26 -12.31 12.76
C ASP A 114 9.44 -11.72 11.96
N LEU A 115 9.16 -10.85 10.98
CA LEU A 115 10.15 -10.12 10.20
C LEU A 115 10.53 -8.76 10.80
N GLY A 116 9.99 -8.41 11.97
CA GLY A 116 10.32 -7.21 12.72
C GLY A 116 9.55 -5.95 12.30
N PHE A 117 8.43 -6.08 11.58
CA PHE A 117 7.56 -4.94 11.31
C PHE A 117 6.83 -4.52 12.59
N THR A 118 6.78 -3.21 12.85
CA THR A 118 6.04 -2.65 13.99
C THR A 118 4.54 -2.75 13.72
N SER A 119 3.82 -3.39 14.64
CA SER A 119 2.35 -3.38 14.66
C SER A 119 1.87 -2.23 15.53
N GLU A 120 1.07 -1.35 14.93
CA GLU A 120 0.50 -0.17 15.55
C GLU A 120 -0.95 -0.39 15.98
N ALA A 121 -1.36 0.33 17.02
CA ALA A 121 -2.76 0.39 17.41
C ALA A 121 -3.60 1.01 16.29
N ASN A 122 -4.86 0.59 16.16
CA ASN A 122 -5.78 1.09 15.13
C ASN A 122 -5.93 2.63 15.15
N ASP A 123 -5.90 3.24 16.33
CA ASP A 123 -6.00 4.70 16.48
C ASP A 123 -4.83 5.44 15.82
N ASN A 124 -3.65 4.82 15.71
CA ASN A 124 -2.51 5.39 15.00
C ASN A 124 -2.60 5.16 13.48
N MET A 125 -3.38 4.18 13.05
CA MET A 125 -3.66 3.91 11.63
C MET A 125 -4.76 4.81 11.08
N LEU A 126 -5.61 5.37 11.93
CA LEU A 126 -6.67 6.32 11.54
C LEU A 126 -6.13 7.74 11.41
N SER A 127 -6.69 8.50 10.46
CA SER A 127 -6.51 9.96 10.43
C SER A 127 -7.71 10.63 11.10
N HIS A 128 -7.55 11.89 11.54
CA HIS A 128 -8.70 12.66 12.02
C HIS A 128 -9.80 12.73 10.94
N HIS A 129 -9.42 12.85 9.67
CA HIS A 129 -10.36 12.91 8.56
C HIS A 129 -11.20 11.63 8.47
N THR A 130 -10.57 10.46 8.42
CA THR A 130 -11.29 9.18 8.27
C THR A 130 -12.00 8.74 9.53
N ALA A 131 -11.50 9.09 10.72
CA ALA A 131 -12.21 8.89 11.98
C ALA A 131 -13.51 9.73 12.06
N THR A 132 -13.49 10.98 11.58
CA THR A 132 -14.71 11.79 11.49
C THR A 132 -15.68 11.22 10.45
N ALA A 133 -15.19 10.86 9.27
CA ALA A 133 -16.02 10.29 8.22
C ALA A 133 -16.68 8.97 8.65
N TYR A 134 -15.96 8.12 9.40
CA TYR A 134 -16.51 6.89 9.97
C TYR A 134 -17.60 7.16 11.02
N ARG A 135 -17.43 8.17 11.89
CA ARG A 135 -18.49 8.58 12.83
C ARG A 135 -19.75 9.04 12.11
N GLU A 136 -19.60 9.84 11.05
CA GLU A 136 -20.75 10.26 10.24
C GLU A 136 -21.44 9.09 9.54
N PHE A 137 -20.67 8.09 9.08
CA PHE A 137 -21.22 6.85 8.54
C PHE A 137 -22.07 6.12 9.58
N LEU A 138 -21.60 6.00 10.83
CA LEU A 138 -22.36 5.36 11.92
C LEU A 138 -23.68 6.10 12.25
N GLU A 139 -23.68 7.42 12.17
CA GLU A 139 -24.87 8.24 12.45
C GLU A 139 -25.89 8.22 11.30
N LYS A 140 -25.42 8.33 10.06
CA LYS A 140 -26.27 8.54 8.87
C LYS A 140 -26.58 7.25 8.11
N ASN A 141 -25.82 6.17 8.38
CA ASN A 141 -25.85 4.91 7.66
C ASN A 141 -25.72 5.10 6.12
N GLN A 142 -24.92 6.08 5.71
CA GLN A 142 -24.66 6.40 4.32
C GLN A 142 -23.17 6.26 4.03
N PRO A 143 -22.78 5.60 2.91
CA PRO A 143 -21.38 5.48 2.54
C PRO A 143 -20.78 6.88 2.35
N VAL A 144 -19.52 7.03 2.78
CA VAL A 144 -18.80 8.29 2.62
C VAL A 144 -18.62 8.55 1.13
N SER A 145 -19.16 9.66 0.64
CA SER A 145 -19.06 10.03 -0.77
C SER A 145 -17.68 10.62 -1.07
N GLY A 146 -16.97 10.04 -2.03
CA GLY A 146 -15.67 10.53 -2.49
C GLY A 146 -14.50 9.80 -1.83
N GLY A 147 -13.66 9.21 -2.67
CA GLY A 147 -12.46 8.47 -2.33
C GLY A 147 -12.07 7.67 -3.55
N HIS A 148 -10.99 8.02 -4.23
CA HIS A 148 -10.48 7.21 -5.35
C HIS A 148 -9.61 6.09 -4.79
N ASP A 149 -9.69 4.92 -5.41
CA ASP A 149 -10.07 3.67 -4.72
C ASP A 149 -8.94 2.66 -4.54
N THR A 150 -7.68 3.03 -4.81
CA THR A 150 -6.43 2.22 -4.72
C THR A 150 -5.30 3.06 -5.33
N ILE A 151 -4.06 2.93 -4.85
CA ILE A 151 -2.89 3.34 -5.63
C ILE A 151 -2.29 2.14 -6.38
N GLY A 152 -2.00 2.32 -7.66
CA GLY A 152 -1.19 1.41 -8.46
C GLY A 152 -0.03 2.18 -9.08
N LEU A 153 1.18 1.62 -9.00
CA LEU A 153 2.40 2.15 -9.58
C LEU A 153 3.06 1.10 -10.48
N ILE A 154 3.52 1.52 -11.66
CA ILE A 154 4.26 0.68 -12.60
C ILE A 154 5.58 1.38 -12.93
N ALA A 155 6.70 0.65 -12.81
CA ALA A 155 8.03 1.11 -13.20
C ALA A 155 8.61 0.20 -14.28
N LEU A 156 9.26 0.80 -15.27
CA LEU A 156 10.18 0.16 -16.20
C LEU A 156 11.56 0.80 -16.01
N ASP A 157 12.57 0.04 -15.57
CA ASP A 157 13.92 0.55 -15.31
C ASP A 157 14.78 0.68 -16.58
N LEU A 158 16.05 1.10 -16.40
CA LEU A 158 17.01 1.25 -17.50
C LEU A 158 17.52 -0.09 -18.05
N SER A 159 17.41 -1.16 -17.27
CA SER A 159 17.77 -2.52 -17.67
C SER A 159 16.64 -3.24 -18.41
N GLY A 160 15.45 -2.64 -18.47
CA GLY A 160 14.28 -3.20 -19.11
C GLY A 160 13.43 -4.08 -18.19
N ASN A 161 13.69 -4.10 -16.88
CA ASN A 161 12.83 -4.80 -15.93
C ASN A 161 11.59 -3.97 -15.62
N ILE A 162 10.46 -4.65 -15.54
CA ILE A 162 9.17 -4.05 -15.17
C ILE A 162 8.73 -4.56 -13.81
N THR A 163 8.22 -3.67 -12.96
CA THR A 163 7.59 -4.01 -11.68
C THR A 163 6.28 -3.25 -11.57
N VAL A 164 5.25 -3.92 -11.05
CA VAL A 164 3.98 -3.30 -10.66
C VAL A 164 3.77 -3.48 -9.15
N GLY A 165 3.28 -2.44 -8.49
CA GLY A 165 2.84 -2.47 -7.11
C GLY A 165 1.47 -1.82 -6.99
N GLY A 166 0.67 -2.29 -6.05
CA GLY A 166 -0.63 -1.70 -5.76
C GLY A 166 -1.04 -1.91 -4.31
N GLY A 167 -1.90 -1.02 -3.81
CA GLY A 167 -2.33 -1.06 -2.43
C GLY A 167 -3.57 -0.23 -2.19
N CYS A 168 -4.42 -0.70 -1.27
CA CYS A 168 -5.58 0.00 -0.78
C CYS A 168 -5.83 -0.30 0.70
N SER A 169 -6.68 0.51 1.32
CA SER A 169 -7.18 0.30 2.68
C SER A 169 -8.69 0.08 2.66
N ARG A 170 -9.25 -0.59 3.66
CA ARG A 170 -10.69 -0.71 3.83
C ARG A 170 -11.11 -0.89 5.28
#